data_AF-A0A3M1NMZ7-F1
#
_entry.id   AF-A0A3M1NMZ7-F1
#
_cell.length_a   1.000
_cell.length_b   1.000
_cell.length_c   1.000
_cell.angle_alpha   90.00
_cell.angle_beta   90.00
_cell.angle_gamma   90.00
#
_symmetry.space_group_name_H-M   'P 1'
#
loop_
_entity.id
_entity.type
_entity.pdbx_description
1 polymer ?
#
loop_
_entity_poly.entity_id
_entity_poly.type
_entity_poly.pdbx_seq_one_letter_code
_entity_poly.pdbx_strand_id
1 'polypeptide(L)'
;MAKRSHFRKDRLIQQKRHDAYQEVTKLPEPTECQKCHAVYVGGRWTWKRVKENSHQTTCPACLRIEQNFPAGIVELSGAFFLEHRGEILNLVRNIEEKEKDAHPLERIMKIEDDNSSSIITTTGIHLARRIGEALHRAYKGDYNFQYGDQDKQILVKWER
;
A
#
# COMPACT_ATOMS: atom_id res chain seq x y z
N MET A 1 -42.49 13.08 0.35
CA MET A 1 -41.83 14.33 0.77
C MET A 1 -40.35 14.08 0.94
N ALA A 2 -39.51 14.69 0.10
CA ALA A 2 -38.06 14.50 0.12
C ALA A 2 -37.42 15.38 1.21
N LYS A 3 -36.61 14.79 2.10
CA LYS A 3 -35.72 15.53 3.00
C LYS A 3 -34.27 15.15 2.69
N ARG A 4 -33.64 15.99 1.86
CA ARG A 4 -32.19 16.08 1.71
C ARG A 4 -31.62 16.57 3.05
N SER A 5 -30.80 15.77 3.71
CA SER A 5 -29.98 16.22 4.83
C SER A 5 -28.60 16.61 4.34
N HIS A 6 -28.24 17.84 4.64
CA HIS A 6 -27.13 18.62 4.11
C HIS A 6 -25.84 18.25 4.86
N PHE A 7 -24.96 17.43 4.29
CA PHE A 7 -23.62 17.19 4.83
C PHE A 7 -22.78 18.48 4.74
N ARG A 8 -22.65 19.20 5.85
CA ARG A 8 -21.67 20.30 6.00
C ARG A 8 -20.30 19.67 6.25
N LYS A 9 -19.38 19.85 5.30
CA LYS A 9 -17.97 19.50 5.44
C LYS A 9 -17.23 20.67 6.09
N ASP A 10 -17.23 20.73 7.41
CA ASP A 10 -16.29 21.58 8.13
C ASP A 10 -14.90 20.97 7.98
N ARG A 11 -14.14 21.53 7.03
CA ARG A 11 -12.78 21.14 6.68
C ARG A 11 -11.85 21.69 7.75
N LEU A 12 -11.78 21.00 8.89
CA LEU A 12 -10.66 21.15 9.82
C LEU A 12 -9.41 20.69 9.07
N ILE A 13 -8.57 21.64 8.65
CA ILE A 13 -7.24 21.40 8.12
C ILE A 13 -6.42 20.85 9.29
N GLN A 14 -6.48 19.53 9.50
CA GLN A 14 -5.60 18.86 10.44
C GLN A 14 -4.17 18.98 9.90
N GLN A 15 -3.29 19.59 10.69
CA GLN A 15 -1.86 19.63 10.38
C GLN A 15 -1.36 18.19 10.18
N LYS A 16 -0.94 17.88 8.95
CA LYS A 16 -0.36 16.59 8.57
C LYS A 16 0.90 16.34 9.40
N ARG A 17 0.81 15.49 10.43
CA ARG A 17 1.99 14.91 11.07
C ARG A 17 2.47 13.74 10.19
N HIS A 18 3.71 13.83 9.73
CA HIS A 18 4.31 12.97 8.71
C HIS A 18 4.49 11.52 9.17
N ASP A 19 4.40 10.55 8.25
CA ASP A 19 4.55 9.12 8.55
C ASP A 19 5.94 8.81 9.13
N ALA A 20 6.01 8.15 10.29
CA ALA A 20 7.27 7.81 10.97
C ALA A 20 8.16 6.87 10.14
N TYR A 21 7.56 6.16 9.17
CA TYR A 21 8.29 5.35 8.19
C TYR A 21 8.70 6.14 6.94
N GLN A 22 8.15 7.35 6.74
CA GLN A 22 8.56 8.30 5.69
C GLN A 22 9.48 9.40 6.20
N GLU A 23 9.75 9.48 7.52
CA GLU A 23 10.72 10.41 8.10
C GLU A 23 12.14 10.02 7.68
N VAL A 24 12.46 10.36 6.44
CA VAL A 24 13.82 10.40 5.93
C VAL A 24 14.45 11.66 6.50
N THR A 25 15.02 11.57 7.70
CA THR A 25 16.27 12.29 7.94
C THR A 25 17.17 11.97 6.75
N LYS A 26 17.57 12.99 5.97
CA LYS A 26 18.31 12.81 4.71
C LYS A 26 19.42 11.76 4.91
N LEU A 27 19.23 10.57 4.34
CA LEU A 27 20.21 9.50 4.44
C LEU A 27 21.44 9.90 3.62
N PRO A 28 22.66 9.53 4.07
CA PRO A 28 23.85 9.70 3.26
C PRO A 28 23.70 8.89 1.96
N GLU A 29 24.09 9.46 0.83
CA GLU A 29 23.94 8.81 -0.47
C GLU A 29 25.31 8.36 -0.99
N PRO A 30 25.44 7.14 -1.56
CA PRO A 30 24.40 6.11 -1.70
C PRO A 30 24.18 5.31 -0.40
N THR A 31 22.92 5.00 -0.08
CA THR A 31 22.57 4.04 0.99
C THR A 31 21.86 2.83 0.39
N GLU A 32 22.19 1.63 0.83
CA GLU A 32 21.56 0.37 0.42
C GLU A 32 20.79 -0.27 1.59
N CYS A 33 19.69 -0.94 1.25
CA CYS A 33 18.92 -1.74 2.19
C CYS A 33 19.58 -3.10 2.41
N GLN A 34 19.98 -3.41 3.63
CA GLN A 34 20.60 -4.69 4.01
C GLN A 34 19.71 -5.92 3.75
N LYS A 35 18.38 -5.73 3.65
CA LYS A 35 17.40 -6.82 3.50
C LYS A 35 16.97 -7.10 2.07
N CYS A 36 16.83 -6.05 1.26
CA CYS A 36 16.28 -6.18 -0.10
C CYS A 36 17.15 -5.55 -1.17
N HIS A 37 18.27 -4.93 -0.81
CA HIS A 37 19.21 -4.29 -1.73
C HIS A 37 18.64 -3.14 -2.55
N ALA A 38 17.45 -2.62 -2.20
CA ALA A 38 16.99 -1.33 -2.70
C ALA A 38 17.98 -0.24 -2.29
N VAL A 39 18.22 0.73 -3.16
CA VAL A 39 19.22 1.77 -2.98
C VAL A 39 18.53 3.13 -2.89
N TYR A 40 18.90 3.93 -1.90
CA TYR A 40 18.56 5.33 -1.77
C TYR A 40 19.60 6.21 -2.47
N VAL A 41 19.18 6.90 -3.53
CA VAL A 41 19.99 7.85 -4.32
C VAL A 41 19.11 8.90 -4.97
N GLY A 42 19.57 10.14 -5.01
CA GLY A 42 18.82 11.30 -5.51
C GLY A 42 17.52 11.52 -4.74
N GLY A 43 17.52 11.33 -3.42
CA GLY A 43 16.36 11.55 -2.58
C GLY A 43 15.28 10.44 -2.62
N ARG A 44 15.53 9.30 -3.28
CA ARG A 44 14.52 8.24 -3.46
C ARG A 44 15.11 6.84 -3.44
N TRP A 45 14.28 5.86 -3.09
CA TRP A 45 14.61 4.44 -3.20
C TRP A 45 14.42 3.92 -4.63
N THR A 46 15.35 3.12 -5.13
CA THR A 46 15.36 2.55 -6.49
C THR A 46 16.04 1.17 -6.48
N TRP A 47 15.78 0.33 -7.51
CA TRP A 47 16.49 -0.94 -7.72
C TRP A 47 17.83 -0.81 -8.47
N LYS A 48 18.37 0.41 -8.60
CA LYS A 48 19.63 0.61 -9.33
C LYS A 48 20.79 0.01 -8.54
N ARG A 49 21.74 -0.59 -9.27
CA ARG A 49 23.02 -1.00 -8.68
C ARG A 49 23.94 0.21 -8.52
N VAL A 50 24.67 0.27 -7.42
CA VAL A 50 25.73 1.25 -7.19
C VAL A 50 27.07 0.54 -7.21
N LYS A 51 28.09 1.18 -7.79
CA LYS A 51 29.45 0.62 -7.92
C LYS A 51 30.36 0.97 -6.74
N GLU A 52 29.95 1.94 -5.93
CA GLU A 52 30.71 2.47 -4.81
C GLU A 52 30.30 1.81 -3.50
N ASN A 53 31.13 1.93 -2.46
CA ASN A 53 30.75 1.52 -1.11
C ASN A 53 29.50 2.29 -0.68
N SER A 54 28.41 1.57 -0.46
CA SER A 54 27.13 2.11 0.01
C SER A 54 27.08 2.10 1.54
N HIS A 55 26.51 3.14 2.12
CA HIS A 55 26.03 3.06 3.50
C HIS A 55 24.94 1.98 3.59
N GLN A 56 24.75 1.42 4.77
CA GLN A 56 23.82 0.31 4.95
C GLN A 56 22.74 0.68 5.97
N THR A 57 21.48 0.42 5.64
CA THR A 57 20.34 0.61 6.55
C THR A 57 19.22 -0.38 6.22
N THR A 58 18.07 -0.29 6.90
CA THR A 58 16.85 -1.00 6.50
C THR A 58 15.86 -0.01 5.88
N CYS A 59 15.42 -0.28 4.66
CA CYS A 59 14.43 0.60 4.00
C CYS A 59 13.07 0.55 4.71
N PRO A 60 12.24 1.61 4.58
CA PRO A 60 10.93 1.70 5.22
C PRO A 60 10.01 0.48 4.99
N ALA A 61 9.99 -0.06 3.78
CA ALA A 61 9.15 -1.22 3.46
C ALA A 61 9.60 -2.48 4.20
N CYS A 62 10.90 -2.73 4.26
CA CYS A 62 11.44 -3.85 5.04
C CYS A 62 11.21 -3.69 6.54
N LEU A 63 11.26 -2.46 7.05
CA LEU A 63 10.96 -2.18 8.46
C LEU A 63 9.48 -2.45 8.79
N ARG A 64 8.55 -2.02 7.93
CA ARG A 64 7.11 -2.32 8.07
C ARG A 64 6.82 -3.82 8.05
N ILE A 65 7.48 -4.56 7.15
CA ILE A 65 7.37 -6.03 7.06
C ILE A 65 7.85 -6.69 8.35
N GLU A 66 9.01 -6.31 8.86
CA GLU A 66 9.58 -6.88 10.10
C GLU A 66 8.72 -6.59 11.33
N GLN A 67 8.15 -5.39 11.41
CA GLN A 67 7.31 -4.98 12.55
C GLN A 67 5.83 -5.35 12.38
N ASN A 68 5.46 -6.01 11.28
CA ASN A 68 4.08 -6.32 10.91
C ASN A 68 3.14 -5.09 11.01
N PHE A 69 3.61 -3.93 10.55
CA PHE A 69 2.91 -2.64 10.65
C PHE A 69 2.52 -2.10 9.27
N PRO A 70 1.37 -2.53 8.71
CA PRO A 70 0.97 -2.20 7.35
C PRO A 70 0.62 -0.73 7.16
N ALA A 71 0.86 -0.25 5.94
CA ALA A 71 0.38 1.06 5.47
C ALA A 71 -1.00 0.91 4.84
N GLY A 72 -1.25 -0.19 4.13
CA GLY A 72 -2.53 -0.43 3.51
C GLY A 72 -3.08 -1.80 3.85
N ILE A 73 -4.38 -1.87 4.07
CA ILE A 73 -5.15 -3.09 4.23
C ILE A 73 -6.18 -3.11 3.10
N VAL A 74 -6.26 -4.20 2.35
CA VAL A 74 -7.28 -4.44 1.33
C VAL A 74 -8.09 -5.66 1.74
N GLU A 75 -9.37 -5.47 1.98
CA GLU A 75 -10.33 -6.52 2.26
C GLU A 75 -11.10 -6.86 0.99
N LEU A 76 -11.03 -8.13 0.57
CA LEU A 76 -11.73 -8.68 -0.59
C LEU A 76 -12.78 -9.68 -0.11
N SER A 77 -14.04 -9.49 -0.49
CA SER A 77 -15.15 -10.33 -0.05
C SER A 77 -16.24 -10.46 -1.11
N GLY A 78 -17.22 -11.33 -0.83
CA GLY A 78 -18.40 -11.54 -1.67
C GLY A 78 -18.35 -12.84 -2.47
N ALA A 79 -19.51 -13.25 -3.01
CA ALA A 79 -19.66 -14.54 -3.68
C ALA A 79 -18.84 -14.61 -4.97
N PHE A 80 -18.79 -13.53 -5.74
CA PHE A 80 -17.97 -13.45 -6.96
C PHE A 80 -16.49 -13.52 -6.60
N PHE A 81 -16.05 -12.86 -5.51
CA PHE A 81 -14.67 -13.00 -5.05
C PHE A 81 -14.31 -14.46 -4.75
N LEU A 82 -15.19 -15.19 -4.05
CA LEU A 82 -14.94 -16.58 -3.70
C LEU A 82 -14.85 -17.49 -4.93
N GLU A 83 -15.74 -17.29 -5.90
CA GLU A 83 -15.75 -18.04 -7.16
C GLU A 83 -14.50 -17.75 -8.02
N HIS A 84 -14.03 -16.50 -8.03
CA HIS A 84 -12.92 -16.03 -8.88
C HIS A 84 -11.63 -15.74 -8.10
N ARG A 85 -11.47 -16.30 -6.90
CA ARG A 85 -10.38 -15.95 -5.97
C ARG A 85 -9.00 -16.01 -6.61
N GLY A 86 -8.70 -17.10 -7.32
CA GLY A 86 -7.40 -17.30 -7.95
C GLY A 86 -7.06 -16.20 -8.97
N GLU A 87 -8.01 -15.85 -9.84
CA GLU A 87 -7.84 -14.82 -10.87
C GLU A 87 -7.67 -13.43 -10.25
N ILE A 88 -8.46 -13.13 -9.22
CA ILE A 88 -8.39 -11.85 -8.51
C ILE A 88 -7.05 -11.71 -7.80
N LEU A 89 -6.60 -12.73 -7.05
CA LEU A 89 -5.32 -12.68 -6.35
C LEU A 89 -4.13 -12.65 -7.33
N ASN A 90 -4.25 -13.25 -8.51
CA ASN A 90 -3.25 -13.11 -9.56
C ASN A 90 -3.18 -11.67 -10.11
N LEU A 91 -4.33 -11.02 -10.34
CA LEU A 91 -4.36 -9.60 -10.71
C LEU A 91 -3.70 -8.73 -9.63
N VAL A 92 -3.99 -8.98 -8.36
CA VAL A 92 -3.36 -8.28 -7.22
C VAL A 92 -1.83 -8.41 -7.26
N ARG A 93 -1.29 -9.62 -7.45
CA ARG A 93 0.16 -9.85 -7.54
C ARG A 93 0.78 -9.14 -8.75
N ASN A 94 0.12 -9.17 -9.91
CA ASN A 94 0.61 -8.47 -11.11
C ASN A 94 0.66 -6.94 -10.92
N ILE A 95 -0.30 -6.39 -10.18
CA ILE A 95 -0.31 -4.97 -9.82
C ILE A 95 0.87 -4.64 -8.89
N GLU A 96 1.13 -5.49 -7.90
CA GLU A 96 2.27 -5.32 -6.99
C GLU A 96 3.60 -5.40 -7.72
N GLU A 97 3.79 -6.38 -8.59
CA GLU A 97 5.03 -6.54 -9.35
C GLU A 97 5.32 -5.29 -10.18
N LYS A 98 4.32 -4.83 -10.94
CA LYS A 98 4.43 -3.62 -11.76
C LYS A 98 4.71 -2.36 -10.95
N GLU A 99 4.09 -2.23 -9.78
CA GLU A 99 4.29 -1.06 -8.92
C GLU A 99 5.66 -1.10 -8.24
N LYS A 100 6.06 -2.26 -7.72
CA LYS A 100 7.32 -2.50 -7.04
C LYS A 100 8.51 -2.19 -7.92
N ASP A 101 8.45 -2.51 -9.22
CA ASP A 101 9.51 -2.22 -10.19
C ASP A 101 9.84 -0.72 -10.27
N ALA A 102 8.83 0.14 -10.21
CA ALA A 102 9.01 1.59 -10.23
C ALA A 102 9.19 2.19 -8.83
N HIS A 103 8.55 1.58 -7.83
CA HIS A 103 8.44 2.07 -6.48
C HIS A 103 8.84 0.96 -5.49
N PRO A 104 10.15 0.81 -5.18
CA PRO A 104 10.63 -0.27 -4.34
C PRO A 104 9.98 -0.35 -2.97
N LEU A 105 9.34 0.71 -2.47
CA LEU A 105 8.68 0.71 -1.17
C LEU A 105 7.20 0.28 -1.21
N GLU A 106 6.61 0.13 -2.38
CA GLU A 106 5.22 -0.32 -2.58
C GLU A 106 5.22 -1.84 -2.79
N ARG A 107 4.94 -2.60 -1.73
CA ARG A 107 4.97 -4.07 -1.74
C ARG A 107 3.77 -4.66 -1.01
N ILE A 108 3.39 -5.87 -1.39
CA ILE A 108 2.52 -6.72 -0.58
C ILE A 108 3.36 -7.27 0.57
N MET A 109 2.85 -7.14 1.79
CA MET A 109 3.43 -7.72 2.99
C MET A 109 2.95 -9.16 3.17
N LYS A 110 1.63 -9.36 3.10
CA LYS A 110 0.98 -10.65 3.31
C LYS A 110 -0.36 -10.70 2.58
N ILE A 111 -0.76 -11.90 2.18
CA ILE A 111 -2.12 -12.22 1.75
C ILE A 111 -2.59 -13.31 2.72
N GLU A 112 -3.67 -13.04 3.42
CA GLU A 112 -4.33 -13.98 4.34
C GLU A 112 -5.69 -14.35 3.76
N ASP A 113 -5.87 -15.65 3.53
CA ASP A 113 -7.08 -16.22 2.99
C ASP A 113 -7.93 -16.79 4.14
N ASP A 114 -9.19 -16.36 4.21
CA ASP A 114 -10.22 -16.99 5.04
C ASP A 114 -11.27 -17.66 4.14
N ASN A 115 -12.21 -18.41 4.72
CA ASN A 115 -13.27 -19.11 3.99
C ASN A 115 -14.19 -18.16 3.20
N SER A 116 -14.40 -16.93 3.69
CA SER A 116 -15.35 -15.96 3.12
C SER A 116 -14.71 -14.71 2.50
N SER A 117 -13.43 -14.47 2.77
CA SER A 117 -12.72 -13.25 2.36
C SER A 117 -11.21 -13.47 2.24
N SER A 118 -10.51 -12.47 1.73
CA SER A 118 -9.06 -12.38 1.81
C SER A 118 -8.64 -10.98 2.26
N ILE A 119 -7.64 -10.94 3.14
CA ILE A 119 -7.02 -9.70 3.61
C ILE A 119 -5.62 -9.60 3.04
N ILE A 120 -5.34 -8.49 2.36
CA ILE A 120 -4.03 -8.17 1.81
C ILE A 120 -3.46 -6.99 2.58
N THR A 121 -2.25 -7.15 3.12
CA THR A 121 -1.52 -6.06 3.78
C THR A 121 -0.41 -5.56 2.87
N THR A 122 -0.15 -4.25 2.89
CA THR A 122 0.81 -3.59 1.99
C THR A 122 1.69 -2.59 2.75
N THR A 123 2.93 -2.41 2.28
CA THR A 123 3.89 -1.48 2.87
C THR A 123 3.66 -0.02 2.46
N GLY A 124 2.82 0.23 1.46
CA GLY A 124 2.51 1.57 0.96
C GLY A 124 1.02 1.77 0.66
N ILE A 125 0.53 2.97 0.92
CA ILE A 125 -0.89 3.32 0.76
C ILE A 125 -1.31 3.37 -0.73
N HIS A 126 -0.35 3.63 -1.62
CA HIS A 126 -0.65 3.77 -3.05
C HIS A 126 -0.93 2.41 -3.67
N LEU A 127 -0.18 1.37 -3.31
CA LEU A 127 -0.44 0.01 -3.77
C LEU A 127 -1.83 -0.48 -3.36
N ALA A 128 -2.21 -0.34 -2.08
CA ALA A 128 -3.54 -0.73 -1.61
C ALA A 128 -4.66 -0.03 -2.38
N ARG A 129 -4.53 1.28 -2.60
CA ARG A 129 -5.50 2.05 -3.40
C ARG A 129 -5.56 1.54 -4.84
N ARG A 130 -4.41 1.34 -5.49
CA ARG A 130 -4.32 0.86 -6.88
C ARG A 130 -4.93 -0.52 -7.06
N ILE A 131 -4.76 -1.42 -6.09
CA ILE A 131 -5.40 -2.74 -6.07
C ILE A 131 -6.93 -2.58 -6.13
N GLY A 132 -7.52 -1.87 -5.17
CA GLY A 132 -8.98 -1.73 -5.13
C GLY A 132 -9.56 -1.02 -6.35
N GLU A 133 -8.91 0.04 -6.84
CA GLU A 133 -9.34 0.71 -8.07
C GLU A 133 -9.25 -0.21 -9.29
N ALA A 134 -8.22 -1.05 -9.39
CA ALA A 134 -8.06 -1.99 -10.49
C ALA A 134 -9.13 -3.08 -10.46
N LEU A 135 -9.47 -3.59 -9.27
CA LEU A 135 -10.55 -4.56 -9.09
C LEU A 135 -11.90 -3.97 -9.48
N HIS A 136 -12.22 -2.76 -9.01
CA HIS A 136 -13.45 -2.08 -9.40
C HIS A 136 -13.53 -1.81 -10.91
N ARG A 137 -12.40 -1.45 -11.54
CA ARG A 137 -12.36 -1.26 -13.00
C ARG A 137 -12.59 -2.56 -13.76
N ALA A 138 -11.90 -3.64 -13.37
CA ALA A 138 -11.93 -4.94 -14.05
C ALA A 138 -13.23 -5.72 -13.82
N TYR A 139 -13.71 -5.73 -12.58
CA TYR A 139 -14.80 -6.60 -12.13
C TYR A 139 -16.02 -5.86 -11.62
N LYS A 140 -16.03 -4.52 -11.57
CA LYS A 140 -17.11 -3.75 -10.90
C LYS A 140 -17.18 -4.13 -9.42
N GLY A 141 -18.37 -4.17 -8.82
CA GLY A 141 -18.54 -4.40 -7.39
C GLY A 141 -18.42 -3.12 -6.56
N ASP A 142 -18.76 -3.23 -5.28
CA ASP A 142 -18.73 -2.11 -4.36
C ASP A 142 -17.30 -1.86 -3.89
N TYR A 143 -16.84 -0.62 -4.09
CA TYR A 143 -15.48 -0.19 -3.76
C TYR A 143 -15.53 1.02 -2.86
N ASN A 144 -14.87 0.95 -1.72
CA ASN A 144 -14.71 2.07 -0.81
C ASN A 144 -13.31 2.06 -0.18
N PHE A 145 -12.89 3.22 0.31
CA PHE A 145 -11.65 3.34 1.07
C PHE A 145 -11.77 4.41 2.15
N GLN A 146 -10.98 4.24 3.20
CA GLN A 146 -10.88 5.15 4.32
C GLN A 146 -9.39 5.37 4.63
N TYR A 147 -9.02 6.62 4.88
CA TYR A 147 -7.70 6.94 5.41
C TYR A 147 -7.76 6.94 6.94
N GLY A 148 -6.78 6.27 7.55
CA GLY A 148 -6.57 6.32 8.99
C GLY A 148 -5.93 7.64 9.42
N ASP A 149 -5.66 7.75 10.73
CA ASP A 149 -5.09 8.96 11.31
C ASP A 149 -3.86 9.45 10.56
N GLN A 150 -3.85 10.75 10.27
CA GLN A 150 -2.76 11.47 9.61
C GLN A 150 -2.44 10.96 8.18
N ASP A 151 -3.38 10.30 7.50
CA ASP A 151 -3.24 9.74 6.14
C ASP A 151 -2.13 8.67 6.02
N LYS A 152 -1.68 8.08 7.15
CA LYS A 152 -0.55 7.12 7.18
C LYS A 152 -0.96 5.68 6.90
N GLN A 153 -2.26 5.43 7.01
CA GLN A 153 -2.86 4.14 6.77
C GLN A 153 -4.05 4.27 5.83
N ILE A 154 -4.32 3.24 5.05
CA ILE A 154 -5.51 3.13 4.21
C ILE A 154 -6.17 1.77 4.44
N LEU A 155 -7.49 1.80 4.63
CA LEU A 155 -8.34 0.61 4.55
C LEU A 155 -9.11 0.69 3.23
N VAL A 156 -8.96 -0.32 2.40
CA VAL A 156 -9.67 -0.49 1.14
C VAL A 156 -10.58 -1.69 1.28
N LYS A 157 -11.83 -1.54 0.87
CA LYS A 157 -12.78 -2.65 0.80
C LYS A 157 -13.31 -2.79 -0.62
N TRP A 158 -13.31 -4.02 -1.11
CA TRP A 158 -13.92 -4.38 -2.37
C TRP A 158 -14.78 -5.62 -2.18
N GLU A 159 -16.06 -5.51 -2.55
CA GLU A 159 -17.03 -6.59 -2.39
C GLU A 159 -17.75 -6.87 -3.71
N ARG A 160 -17.82 -8.15 -4.09
CA ARG A 160 -18.65 -8.64 -5.19
C ARG A 160 -18.94 -10.13 -5.05
#